data_AF-A0A6M0BKT9-F1
#
_entry.id   AF-A0A6M0BKT9-F1
#
_cell.length_a   1.000
_cell.length_b   1.000
_cell.length_c   1.000
_cell.angle_alpha   90.00
_cell.angle_beta   90.00
_cell.angle_gamma   90.00
#
_symmetry.space_group_name_H-M   'P 1'
#
loop_
_entity.id
_entity.type
_entity.pdbx_description
1 polymer ?
#
loop_
_entity_poly.entity_id
_entity_poly.type
_entity_poly.pdbx_seq_one_letter_code
_entity_poly.pdbx_strand_id
1 'polypeptide(L)' 'LPKHFNYERLYVCIDYCNTVNANLELFIKKKSHKMEFNLENAQEDFGTFWSLISATGNYAMALKEWEKKYNA' A
#
# COMPACT_ATOMS: atom_id res chain seq x y z
N LEU A 1 -13.17 -25.91 -16.39
CA LEU A 1 -12.96 -25.06 -15.19
C LEU A 1 -12.25 -25.89 -14.13
N PRO A 2 -11.19 -25.38 -13.47
CA PRO A 2 -10.32 -26.22 -12.65
C PRO A 2 -11.05 -26.73 -11.41
N LYS A 3 -11.02 -28.05 -11.20
CA LYS A 3 -11.80 -28.80 -10.20
C LYS A 3 -11.46 -28.50 -8.73
N HIS A 4 -10.52 -27.59 -8.44
CA HIS A 4 -9.99 -27.37 -7.09
C HIS A 4 -9.88 -25.89 -6.69
N PHE A 5 -10.53 -24.99 -7.42
CA PHE A 5 -10.54 -23.58 -7.02
C PHE A 5 -11.36 -23.42 -5.72
N ASN A 6 -10.69 -22.99 -4.65
CA ASN A 6 -11.32 -22.83 -3.33
C ASN A 6 -11.98 -21.44 -3.27
N TYR A 7 -13.24 -21.39 -3.72
CA TYR A 7 -14.04 -20.17 -3.74
C TYR A 7 -14.29 -19.58 -2.35
N GLU A 8 -14.36 -20.40 -1.30
CA GLU A 8 -14.53 -19.93 0.08
C GLU A 8 -13.31 -19.13 0.55
N ARG A 9 -12.09 -19.63 0.30
CA ARG A 9 -10.87 -18.90 0.63
C ARG A 9 -10.74 -17.61 -0.17
N LEU A 10 -11.08 -17.64 -1.47
CA LEU A 10 -11.09 -16.41 -2.27
C LEU A 10 -12.10 -15.41 -1.70
N TYR A 11 -13.30 -15.86 -1.33
CA TYR A 11 -14.33 -15.01 -0.75
C TYR A 11 -13.83 -14.33 0.53
N VAL A 12 -13.21 -15.07 1.45
CA VAL A 12 -12.62 -14.51 2.68
C VAL A 12 -11.54 -13.47 2.37
N CYS A 13 -10.66 -13.72 1.41
CA CYS A 13 -9.65 -12.74 1.00
C CYS A 13 -10.28 -11.46 0.43
N ILE A 14 -11.30 -11.59 -0.41
CA ILE A 14 -12.01 -10.45 -1.00
C ILE A 14 -12.73 -9.65 0.09
N ASP A 15 -13.43 -10.32 1.01
CA ASP A 15 -14.14 -9.69 2.12
C ASP A 15 -13.19 -8.90 3.03
N TYR A 16 -12.01 -9.47 3.32
CA TYR A 16 -10.96 -8.78 4.06
C TYR A 16 -10.49 -7.52 3.34
N CYS A 17 -10.14 -7.62 2.04
CA CYS A 17 -9.71 -6.48 1.25
C CYS A 17 -10.78 -5.38 1.20
N ASN A 18 -12.05 -5.75 0.99
CA ASN A 18 -13.16 -4.80 0.97
C ASN A 18 -13.31 -4.08 2.31
N THR A 19 -13.24 -4.82 3.42
CA THR A 19 -13.36 -4.26 4.77
C THR A 19 -12.22 -3.29 5.09
N VAL A 20 -10.97 -3.68 4.80
CA VAL A 20 -9.81 -2.82 5.01
C VAL A 20 -9.87 -1.57 4.14
N ASN A 21 -10.23 -1.70 2.87
CA ASN A 21 -10.37 -0.56 1.95
C ASN A 21 -11.43 0.43 2.44
N ALA A 22 -12.62 -0.05 2.83
CA ALA A 22 -13.67 0.81 3.37
C ALA A 22 -13.21 1.57 4.63
N ASN A 23 -12.46 0.90 5.51
CA ASN A 23 -11.91 1.53 6.71
C ASN A 23 -10.86 2.61 6.38
N LEU A 24 -9.97 2.33 5.42
CA LEU A 24 -8.96 3.29 4.95
C LEU A 24 -9.61 4.52 4.30
N GLU A 25 -10.61 4.31 3.44
CA GLU A 25 -11.38 5.38 2.81
C GLU A 25 -12.02 6.29 3.86
N LEU A 26 -12.68 5.70 4.87
CA LEU A 26 -13.27 6.45 5.97
C LEU A 26 -12.22 7.21 6.79
N PHE A 27 -11.08 6.57 7.07
CA PHE A 27 -9.97 7.18 7.82
C PHE A 27 -9.38 8.40 7.09
N ILE A 28 -9.23 8.32 5.77
CA ILE A 28 -8.58 9.35 4.94
C ILE A 28 -9.56 10.46 4.52
N LYS A 29 -10.86 10.17 4.39
CA LYS A 29 -11.88 11.06 3.77
C LYS A 29 -11.82 12.53 4.17
N LYS A 30 -11.60 12.82 5.46
CA LYS A 30 -11.61 14.19 6.01
C LYS A 30 -10.22 14.74 6.32
N LYS A 31 -9.15 14.04 5.94
CA LYS A 31 -7.78 14.53 6.15
C LYS A 31 -7.39 15.45 5.00
N SER A 32 -6.91 16.64 5.34
CA SER A 32 -6.36 17.61 4.37
C SER A 32 -4.93 17.26 3.94
N HIS A 33 -4.18 16.59 4.82
CA HIS A 33 -2.81 16.13 4.56
C HIS A 33 -2.84 14.66 4.14
N LYS A 34 -3.03 14.44 2.85
CA LYS A 34 -3.01 13.12 2.20
C LYS A 34 -2.28 13.25 0.88
N MET A 35 -1.71 12.16 0.41
CA MET A 35 -1.08 12.08 -0.91
C MET A 35 -1.54 10.83 -1.64
N GLU A 36 -1.54 10.91 -2.97
CA GLU A 36 -1.57 9.74 -3.84
C GLU A 36 -0.18 9.11 -3.87
N PHE A 37 -0.11 7.79 -3.91
CA PHE A 37 1.14 7.03 -3.94
C PHE A 37 1.04 5.98 -5.03
N ASN A 38 1.84 6.14 -6.07
CA ASN A 38 1.86 5.31 -7.27
C ASN A 38 2.98 4.28 -7.13
N LEU A 39 2.62 2.99 -7.14
CA LEU A 39 3.58 1.91 -6.92
C LEU A 39 4.60 1.78 -8.05
N GLU A 40 4.23 2.16 -9.27
CA GLU A 40 5.11 2.25 -10.43
C GLU A 40 6.26 3.27 -10.25
N ASN A 41 6.02 4.30 -9.43
CA ASN A 41 6.97 5.37 -9.11
C ASN A 41 7.31 5.36 -7.61
N ALA A 42 7.24 4.20 -6.95
CA ALA A 42 7.28 4.09 -5.50
C ALA A 42 8.51 4.75 -4.85
N GLN A 43 9.67 4.77 -5.50
CA GLN A 43 10.86 5.46 -4.99
C GLN A 43 10.66 6.99 -4.92
N GLU A 44 10.10 7.59 -5.97
CA GLU A 44 9.86 9.03 -6.04
C GLU A 44 8.76 9.45 -5.06
N ASP A 45 7.64 8.71 -5.06
CA ASP A 45 6.51 9.00 -4.18
C ASP A 45 6.87 8.75 -2.72
N PHE A 46 7.69 7.73 -2.42
CA PHE A 46 8.21 7.53 -1.07
C PHE A 46 9.14 8.66 -0.62
N GLY A 47 9.97 9.20 -1.52
CA GLY A 47 10.79 10.38 -1.23
C GLY A 47 9.93 11.58 -0.84
N THR A 48 8.89 11.85 -1.62
CA THR A 48 7.92 12.91 -1.33
C THR A 48 7.21 12.67 0.00
N PHE A 49 6.73 11.45 0.24
CA PHE A 49 6.09 11.06 1.50
C PHE A 49 7.00 11.30 2.70
N TRP A 50 8.26 10.83 2.61
CA TRP A 50 9.27 10.96 3.67
C TRP A 50 9.45 12.41 4.09
N SER A 51 9.57 13.32 3.12
CA SER A 51 9.66 14.76 3.39
C SER A 51 8.37 15.34 3.99
N LEU A 52 7.19 14.96 3.48
CA LEU A 52 5.91 15.48 3.96
C LEU A 52 5.64 15.14 5.44
N ILE A 53 6.05 13.95 5.89
CA ILE A 53 5.88 13.54 7.29
C ILE A 53 7.08 13.90 8.17
N SER A 54 8.08 14.59 7.62
CA SER A 54 9.34 14.90 8.33
C SER A 54 9.97 13.65 8.96
N ALA A 55 10.01 12.55 8.21
CA ALA A 55 10.53 11.28 8.69
C ALA A 55 12.02 11.38 9.05
N THR A 56 12.41 10.64 10.09
CA THR A 56 13.77 10.59 10.60
C THR A 56 14.37 9.19 10.42
N GLY A 57 15.70 9.12 10.31
CA GLY A 57 16.43 7.86 10.11
C GLY A 57 17.28 7.84 8.84
N ASN A 58 17.67 6.64 8.40
CA ASN A 58 18.50 6.48 7.21
C ASN A 58 17.64 6.46 5.93
N TYR A 59 17.43 7.64 5.37
CA TYR A 59 16.66 7.82 4.13
C TYR A 59 17.15 6.95 2.98
N ALA A 60 18.47 6.87 2.78
CA ALA A 60 19.05 6.09 1.68
C ALA A 60 18.77 4.59 1.81
N MET A 61 18.81 4.03 3.03
CA MET A 61 18.43 2.64 3.26
C MET A 61 16.93 2.43 3.06
N ALA A 62 16.09 3.34 3.56
CA ALA A 62 14.64 3.23 3.40
C ALA A 62 14.22 3.29 1.92
N LEU A 63 14.84 4.16 1.12
CA LEU A 63 14.58 4.27 -0.31
C LEU A 63 14.99 3.00 -1.07
N LYS A 64 16.08 2.34 -0.65
CA LYS A 64 16.55 1.08 -1.26
C LYS A 64 15.59 -0.10 -1.05
N GLU A 65 14.77 -0.10 0.00
CA GLU A 65 13.81 -1.19 0.21
C GLU A 65 12.77 -1.27 -0.92
N TRP A 66 12.49 -0.16 -1.59
CA TRP A 66 11.57 -0.11 -2.73
C TRP A 66 12.18 -0.69 -4.03
N GLU A 67 13.48 -0.95 -4.08
CA GLU A 67 14.13 -1.64 -5.21
C GLU A 67 13.91 -3.16 -5.18
N LYS A 68 13.57 -3.70 -4.00
CA LYS A 68 13.40 -5.15 -3.82
C LYS A 68 11.99 -5.56 -4.23
N LYS A 69 11.90 -6.41 -5.23
CA LYS A 69 10.64 -7.06 -5.62
C LYS A 69 10.45 -8.34 -4.80
N TYR A 70 9.56 -8.30 -3.82
CA TYR A 70 9.27 -9.46 -2.96
C TYR A 70 8.23 -10.43 -3.56
N ASN A 71 7.34 -9.94 -4.43
CA ASN A 71 6.19 -10.70 -4.97
C ASN A 71 6.01 -10.53 -6.49
N ALA A 72 7.08 -10.24 -7.25
CA ALA A 72 7.01 -10.12 -8.71
C ALA A 72 7.15 -11.45 -9.43
#